data_AF-A0A7S1R7Q5-F1
#
_entry.id   AF-A0A7S1R7Q5-F1
#
_cell.length_a   1.000
_cell.length_b   1.000
_cell.length_c   1.000
_cell.angle_alpha   90.00
_cell.angle_beta   90.00
_cell.angle_gamma   90.00
#
_symmetry.space_group_name_H-M   'P 1'
#
loop_
_entity.id
_entity.type
_entity.pdbx_description
1 polymer ?
#
loop_
_entity_poly.entity_id
_entity_poly.type
_entity_poly.pdbx_seq_one_letter_code
_entity_poly.pdbx_strand_id
1 'polypeptide(L)'
;KDRIRRREGIAKIAALLSTDLPMTLRAVAAMTVTNLAAQQECAVAVVEAGGVSSLVQCLGKPTDDVLQEKAASALWNLSAVDSIKSAVRKAGGIPFLLSVFETSSFAPAIE
;
A
#
# COMPACT_ATOMS: atom_id res chain seq x y z
N LYS A 1 -10.72 -24.31 4.11
CA LYS A 1 -9.72 -24.00 5.17
C LYS A 1 -8.65 -23.01 4.68
N ASP A 2 -8.32 -23.00 3.39
CA ASP A 2 -7.29 -22.14 2.78
C ASP A 2 -7.57 -20.63 2.84
N ARG A 3 -8.85 -20.23 2.83
CA ARG A 3 -9.24 -18.81 2.92
C ARG A 3 -8.90 -18.19 4.28
N ILE A 4 -8.98 -18.96 5.37
CA ILE A 4 -8.65 -18.49 6.72
C ILE A 4 -7.14 -18.34 6.87
N ARG A 5 -6.37 -19.33 6.39
CA ARG A 5 -4.90 -19.24 6.32
C ARG A 5 -4.41 -18.06 5.47
N ARG A 6 -5.07 -17.78 4.34
CA ARG A 6 -4.78 -16.59 3.53
C ARG A 6 -5.10 -15.29 4.27
N ARG A 7 -6.25 -15.19 4.94
CA ARG A 7 -6.60 -13.99 5.74
C ARG A 7 -5.63 -13.77 6.90
N GLU A 8 -5.26 -14.81 7.64
CA GLU A 8 -4.26 -14.73 8.71
C GLU A 8 -2.87 -14.34 8.17
N GLY A 9 -2.48 -14.88 7.02
CA GLY A 9 -1.23 -14.50 6.35
C GLY A 9 -1.21 -13.04 5.93
N ILE A 10 -2.31 -12.54 5.35
CA ILE A 10 -2.46 -11.15 4.94
C ILE A 10 -2.45 -10.20 6.15
N ALA A 11 -3.12 -10.58 7.25
CA ALA A 11 -3.09 -9.82 8.49
C ALA A 11 -1.68 -9.71 9.07
N LYS A 12 -0.88 -10.79 9.02
CA LYS A 12 0.53 -10.75 9.41
C LYS A 12 1.34 -9.82 8.51
N ILE A 13 1.15 -9.87 7.19
CA ILE A 13 1.86 -8.98 6.26
C ILE A 13 1.45 -7.51 6.47
N ALA A 14 0.18 -7.23 6.73
CA ALA A 14 -0.28 -5.88 7.06
C ALA A 14 0.33 -5.37 8.38
N ALA A 15 0.52 -6.25 9.38
CA ALA A 15 1.24 -5.91 10.60
C ALA A 15 2.73 -5.63 10.34
N LEU A 16 3.33 -6.28 9.33
CA LEU A 16 4.73 -6.05 8.94
C LEU A 16 4.97 -4.67 8.28
N LEU A 17 3.90 -3.95 7.89
CA LEU A 17 3.98 -2.56 7.41
C LEU A 17 4.09 -1.54 8.55
N SER A 18 4.06 -1.98 9.82
CA SER A 18 4.18 -1.09 10.98
C SER A 18 5.50 -0.32 10.97
N THR A 19 5.47 0.93 11.40
CA THR A 19 6.63 1.84 11.44
C THR A 19 7.73 1.40 12.39
N ASP A 20 7.41 0.53 13.35
CA ASP A 20 8.34 -0.06 14.33
C ASP A 20 9.32 -1.08 13.71
N LEU A 21 9.04 -1.55 12.50
CA LEU A 21 9.84 -2.57 11.82
C LEU A 21 10.90 -1.97 10.89
N PRO A 22 12.03 -2.67 10.69
CA PRO A 22 13.09 -2.21 9.82
C PRO A 22 12.58 -1.96 8.40
N MET A 23 13.10 -0.89 7.78
CA MET A 23 12.64 -0.38 6.49
C MET A 23 12.67 -1.45 5.39
N THR A 24 13.66 -2.35 5.41
CA THR A 24 13.77 -3.50 4.50
C THR A 24 12.58 -4.45 4.62
N LEU A 25 12.13 -4.74 5.84
CA LEU A 25 11.00 -5.63 6.08
C LEU A 25 9.68 -4.97 5.66
N ARG A 26 9.56 -3.66 5.89
CA ARG A 26 8.43 -2.85 5.40
C ARG A 26 8.38 -2.82 3.87
N ALA A 27 9.52 -2.73 3.19
CA ALA A 27 9.62 -2.81 1.73
C ALA A 27 9.17 -4.17 1.21
N VAL A 28 9.63 -5.27 1.82
CA VAL A 28 9.16 -6.63 1.46
C VAL A 28 7.67 -6.78 1.72
N ALA A 29 7.15 -6.27 2.84
CA ALA A 29 5.74 -6.30 3.15
C ALA A 29 4.93 -5.50 2.12
N ALA A 30 5.36 -4.29 1.76
CA ALA A 30 4.73 -3.47 0.74
C ALA A 30 4.70 -4.18 -0.61
N MET A 31 5.83 -4.71 -1.08
CA MET A 31 5.91 -5.50 -2.32
C MET A 31 4.96 -6.69 -2.32
N THR A 32 4.89 -7.41 -1.20
CA THR A 32 4.01 -8.56 -1.07
C THR A 32 2.54 -8.13 -1.12
N VAL A 33 2.20 -7.01 -0.47
CA VAL A 33 0.86 -6.41 -0.54
C VAL A 33 0.54 -5.92 -1.95
N THR A 34 1.48 -5.34 -2.70
CA THR A 34 1.29 -4.94 -4.10
C THR A 34 0.89 -6.14 -4.97
N ASN A 35 1.60 -7.27 -4.80
CA ASN A 35 1.33 -8.49 -5.53
C ASN A 35 0.00 -9.13 -5.14
N LEU A 36 -0.34 -9.11 -3.84
CA LEU A 36 -1.62 -9.61 -3.33
C LEU A 36 -2.79 -8.71 -3.76
N ALA A 37 -2.61 -7.40 -3.79
CA ALA A 37 -3.61 -6.43 -4.19
C ALA A 37 -4.03 -6.56 -5.67
N ALA A 38 -3.22 -7.23 -6.50
CA ALA A 38 -3.59 -7.56 -7.88
C ALA A 38 -4.74 -8.59 -7.96
N GLN A 39 -5.00 -9.35 -6.88
CA GLN A 39 -6.13 -10.29 -6.81
C GLN A 39 -7.25 -9.71 -5.93
N GLN A 40 -8.46 -9.64 -6.48
CA GLN A 40 -9.60 -8.98 -5.81
C GLN A 40 -9.94 -9.57 -4.44
N GLU A 41 -9.89 -10.90 -4.27
CA GLU A 41 -10.16 -11.53 -2.97
C GLU A 41 -9.10 -11.20 -1.90
N CYS A 42 -7.85 -11.07 -2.33
CA CYS A 42 -6.72 -10.73 -1.46
C CYS A 42 -6.73 -9.23 -1.15
N ALA A 43 -7.09 -8.39 -2.12
CA ALA A 43 -7.27 -6.95 -1.95
C ALA A 43 -8.29 -6.64 -0.84
N VAL A 44 -9.44 -7.32 -0.82
CA VAL A 44 -10.45 -7.15 0.24
C VAL A 44 -9.88 -7.53 1.61
N ALA A 45 -9.14 -8.64 1.70
CA ALA A 45 -8.51 -9.06 2.95
C ALA A 45 -7.42 -8.10 3.43
N VAL A 46 -6.66 -7.47 2.53
CA VAL A 46 -5.67 -6.44 2.85
C VAL A 46 -6.35 -5.22 3.47
N VAL A 47 -7.48 -4.81 2.90
CA VAL A 47 -8.27 -3.66 3.41
C VAL A 47 -8.86 -3.97 4.77
N GLU A 48 -9.46 -5.15 4.95
CA GLU A 48 -9.99 -5.61 6.24
C GLU A 48 -8.90 -5.71 7.32
N ALA A 49 -7.66 -6.01 6.92
CA ALA A 49 -6.50 -6.04 7.81
C ALA A 49 -5.90 -4.65 8.11
N GLY A 50 -6.49 -3.56 7.62
CA GLY A 50 -5.98 -2.20 7.82
C GLY A 50 -4.77 -1.83 6.96
N GLY A 51 -4.45 -2.64 5.95
CA GLY A 51 -3.26 -2.46 5.11
C GLY A 51 -3.23 -1.12 4.36
N VAL A 52 -4.39 -0.55 4.01
CA VAL A 52 -4.48 0.76 3.33
C VAL A 52 -3.86 1.87 4.19
N SER A 53 -4.20 1.93 5.48
CA SER A 53 -3.64 2.94 6.39
C SER A 53 -2.14 2.75 6.60
N SER A 54 -1.67 1.50 6.64
CA SER A 54 -0.24 1.20 6.76
C SER A 54 0.54 1.54 5.48
N LEU A 55 -0.05 1.34 4.30
CA LEU A 55 0.53 1.76 3.02
C LEU A 55 0.63 3.28 2.92
N VAL A 56 -0.41 4.02 3.34
CA VAL A 56 -0.38 5.49 3.40
C VAL A 56 0.72 5.98 4.35
N GLN A 57 0.91 5.33 5.50
CA GLN A 57 2.01 5.64 6.41
C GLN A 57 3.39 5.31 5.81
N CYS A 58 3.49 4.22 5.04
CA CYS A 58 4.71 3.88 4.32
C CYS A 58 5.07 4.86 3.22
N LEU A 59 4.15 5.73 2.81
CA LEU A 59 4.44 6.78 1.86
C LEU A 59 4.91 8.10 2.51
N GLY A 60 4.79 8.24 3.83
CA GLY A 60 5.24 9.43 4.58
C GLY A 60 6.76 9.58 4.70
N LYS A 61 7.26 10.81 4.94
CA LYS A 61 8.70 11.14 5.00
C LYS A 61 9.38 10.72 6.32
N PRO A 62 10.71 10.44 6.33
CA PRO A 62 11.57 10.08 5.19
C PRO A 62 11.51 8.56 4.97
N THR A 63 11.08 8.17 3.78
CA THR A 63 11.00 6.76 3.35
C THR A 63 11.73 6.61 2.02
N ASP A 64 12.41 5.48 1.84
CA ASP A 64 13.08 5.04 0.61
C ASP A 64 12.16 5.13 -0.62
N ASP A 65 12.67 5.64 -1.75
CA ASP A 65 11.94 5.76 -3.02
C ASP A 65 11.30 4.43 -3.45
N VAL A 66 11.96 3.30 -3.21
CA VAL A 66 11.44 1.97 -3.55
C VAL A 66 10.22 1.63 -2.70
N LEU A 67 10.25 1.91 -1.40
CA LEU A 67 9.11 1.67 -0.53
C LEU A 67 7.93 2.58 -0.90
N GLN A 68 8.21 3.84 -1.28
CA GLN A 68 7.18 4.74 -1.80
C GLN A 68 6.55 4.22 -3.09
N GLU A 69 7.36 3.83 -4.07
CA GLU A 69 6.88 3.30 -5.36
C GLU A 69 5.98 2.07 -5.14
N LYS A 70 6.42 1.12 -4.31
CA LYS A 70 5.65 -0.12 -4.07
C LYS A 70 4.39 0.13 -3.27
N ALA A 71 4.41 1.04 -2.31
CA ALA A 71 3.22 1.42 -1.57
C ALA A 71 2.20 2.15 -2.47
N ALA A 72 2.65 3.04 -3.37
CA ALA A 72 1.79 3.71 -4.34
C ALA A 72 1.19 2.71 -5.33
N SER A 73 2.01 1.78 -5.83
CA SER A 73 1.58 0.71 -6.73
C SER A 73 0.55 -0.24 -6.06
N ALA A 74 0.73 -0.53 -4.77
CA ALA A 74 -0.25 -1.30 -4.00
C ALA A 74 -1.58 -0.54 -3.85
N LEU A 75 -1.54 0.75 -3.51
CA LEU A 75 -2.75 1.59 -3.43
C LEU A 75 -3.45 1.70 -4.77
N TRP A 76 -2.71 1.80 -5.88
CA TRP A 76 -3.27 1.79 -7.23
C TRP A 76 -4.05 0.50 -7.48
N ASN A 77 -3.46 -0.66 -7.23
CA ASN A 77 -4.11 -1.96 -7.41
C ASN A 77 -5.35 -2.09 -6.52
N LEU A 78 -5.29 -1.64 -5.27
CA LEU A 78 -6.44 -1.61 -4.37
C LEU A 78 -7.56 -0.67 -4.88
N SER A 79 -7.21 0.47 -5.45
CA SER A 79 -8.17 1.44 -6.00
C SER A 79 -8.87 0.94 -7.28
N ALA A 80 -8.28 -0.01 -7.99
CA ALA A 80 -8.89 -0.65 -9.15
C ALA A 80 -10.11 -1.53 -8.78
N VAL A 81 -10.22 -1.93 -7.51
CA VAL A 81 -11.35 -2.73 -7.00
C VAL A 81 -12.46 -1.83 -6.47
N ASP A 82 -13.64 -1.86 -7.10
CA ASP A 82 -14.78 -1.00 -6.77
C ASP A 82 -15.22 -1.04 -5.30
N SER A 83 -15.21 -2.22 -4.68
CA SER A 83 -15.55 -2.37 -3.25
C SER A 83 -14.53 -1.71 -2.31
N ILE A 84 -13.30 -1.49 -2.78
CA ILE A 84 -12.17 -0.96 -2.01
C ILE A 84 -11.95 0.54 -2.26
N LYS A 85 -12.41 1.09 -3.39
CA LYS A 85 -12.36 2.53 -3.70
C LYS A 85 -12.83 3.40 -2.53
N SER A 86 -13.90 2.98 -1.85
CA SER A 86 -14.43 3.70 -0.68
C SER A 86 -13.46 3.74 0.50
N ALA A 87 -12.73 2.65 0.76
CA ALA A 87 -11.74 2.54 1.82
C ALA A 87 -10.48 3.35 1.50
N VAL A 88 -9.99 3.27 0.25
CA VAL A 88 -8.86 4.10 -0.22
C VAL A 88 -9.20 5.59 -0.12
N ARG A 89 -10.42 5.99 -0.52
CA ARG A 89 -10.89 7.37 -0.35
C ARG A 89 -10.92 7.81 1.11
N LYS A 90 -11.46 6.96 2.01
CA LYS A 90 -11.53 7.25 3.46
C LYS A 90 -10.15 7.34 4.12
N ALA A 91 -9.19 6.55 3.66
CA ALA A 91 -7.82 6.57 4.18
C ALA A 91 -6.98 7.75 3.65
N GLY A 92 -7.55 8.68 2.88
CA GLY A 92 -6.81 9.78 2.28
C GLY A 92 -5.91 9.36 1.11
N GLY A 93 -6.14 8.17 0.53
CA GLY A 93 -5.32 7.66 -0.56
C GLY A 93 -5.38 8.50 -1.84
N ILE A 94 -6.50 9.17 -2.12
CA ILE A 94 -6.65 10.03 -3.32
C ILE A 94 -5.76 11.28 -3.26
N PRO A 95 -5.85 12.16 -2.24
CA PRO A 95 -4.94 13.32 -2.14
C PRO A 95 -3.48 12.89 -2.03
N PHE A 96 -3.19 11.72 -1.47
CA PHE A 96 -1.84 11.19 -1.40
C PHE A 96 -1.33 10.69 -2.76
N LEU A 97 -2.14 9.95 -3.53
CA LEU A 97 -1.79 9.54 -4.90
C LEU A 97 -1.56 10.75 -5.81
N LEU A 98 -2.34 11.83 -5.63
CA LEU A 98 -2.12 13.10 -6.31
C LEU A 98 -0.79 13.74 -5.88
N SER A 99 -0.47 13.75 -4.59
CA SER A 99 0.80 14.28 -4.08
C SER A 99 2.02 13.48 -4.56
N VAL A 100 1.90 12.15 -4.69
CA VAL A 100 2.92 11.31 -5.32
C VAL A 100 3.04 11.66 -6.79
N PHE A 101 1.93 11.81 -7.52
CA PHE A 101 1.98 12.22 -8.94
C PHE A 101 2.58 13.61 -9.13
N GLU A 102 2.30 14.56 -8.24
CA GLU A 102 2.89 15.90 -8.25
C GLU A 102 4.38 15.87 -7.90
N THR A 103 4.78 15.01 -6.96
CA THR A 103 6.20 14.80 -6.60
C THR A 103 6.95 14.11 -7.74
N SER A 104 6.35 13.11 -8.39
CA SER A 104 6.88 12.44 -9.58
C SER A 104 6.86 13.32 -10.83
N SER A 105 5.95 14.29 -10.89
CA SER A 105 5.83 15.28 -11.97
C SER A 105 6.66 16.55 -11.73
N PHE A 106 7.48 16.60 -10.68
CA PHE A 106 8.40 17.71 -10.46
C PHE A 106 9.83 17.23 -10.24
N ALA A 107 10.33 16.44 -11.19
CA ALA A 107 11.68 16.65 -11.68
C ALA A 107 11.58 17.57 -12.91
N PRO A 108 11.72 18.90 -12.77
CA PRO A 108 12.14 19.68 -13.92
C PRO A 108 13.53 19.17 -14.26
N ALA A 109 13.63 18.37 -15.32
CA ALA A 109 14.89 18.04 -15.97
C ALA A 109 15.41 19.29 -16.70
N ILE A 110 15.68 20.39 -15.98
CA ILE A 110 16.39 21.57 -16.49
C ILE A 110 17.01 22.30 -15.30
N GLU A 111 18.28 22.05 -14.99
CA GLU A 111 19.42 22.94 -15.28
C GLU A 111 20.75 22.22 -14.99
#